data_AF-A0A7C6U0K0-F1
#
_entry.id   AF-A0A7C6U0K0-F1
#
_cell.length_a   1.000
_cell.length_b   1.000
_cell.length_c   1.000
_cell.angle_alpha   90.00
_cell.angle_beta   90.00
_cell.angle_gamma   90.00
#
_symmetry.space_group_name_H-M   'P 1'
#
loop_
_entity.id
_entity.type
_entity.pdbx_description
1 polymer ?
#
loop_
_entity_poly.entity_id
_entity_poly.type
_entity_poly.pdbx_seq_one_letter_code
_entity_poly.pdbx_strand_id
1 'polypeptide(L)' 'VNILGEEFVIKGGASPSYLTRIAEIVDTRMRNIAGANPKLSRQKVAVLACLNLADELVRAREESRGKGNYVKGNRKTEG' A
#
# COMPACT_ATOMS: atom_id res chain seq x y z
N VAL A 1 12.47 11.22 6.36
CA VAL A 1 12.27 10.66 5.00
C VAL A 1 11.73 11.75 4.10
N ASN A 2 11.91 11.66 2.77
CA ASN A 2 11.39 12.65 1.83
C ASN A 2 10.23 12.03 1.03
N ILE A 3 9.10 12.73 0.95
CA ILE A 3 7.92 12.33 0.17
C ILE A 3 7.47 13.53 -0.64
N LEU A 4 7.48 13.40 -1.97
CA LEU A 4 7.16 14.44 -2.94
C LEU A 4 7.91 15.77 -2.70
N GLY A 5 9.18 15.67 -2.30
CA GLY A 5 10.03 16.82 -1.99
C GLY A 5 9.85 17.39 -0.59
N GLU A 6 8.94 16.85 0.22
CA GLU A 6 8.66 17.30 1.58
C GLU A 6 9.27 16.36 2.63
N GLU A 7 9.91 16.93 3.64
CA GLU A 7 10.54 16.16 4.70
C GLU A 7 9.54 15.78 5.79
N PHE A 8 9.48 14.49 6.10
CA PHE A 8 8.67 13.95 7.17
C PHE A 8 9.53 13.27 8.23
N VAL A 9 9.24 13.62 9.49
CA VAL A 9 9.75 12.93 10.67
C VAL A 9 8.75 11.83 11.04
N ILE A 10 9.12 10.58 10.79
CA ILE A 10 8.31 9.42 11.18
C ILE A 10 8.79 8.93 12.53
N LYS A 11 7.89 8.87 13.52
CA LYS A 11 8.12 8.23 14.81
C LYS A 11 7.51 6.83 14.78
N GLY A 12 8.28 5.82 15.16
CA GLY A 12 7.77 4.44 15.22
C GLY A 12 8.80 3.47 15.82
N GLY A 13 8.32 2.35 16.34
CA GLY A 13 9.16 1.27 16.87
C GLY A 13 9.74 0.33 15.80
N ALA A 14 9.50 0.61 14.52
CA ALA A 14 10.03 -0.18 13.41
C ALA A 14 11.47 0.26 13.06
N SER A 15 12.21 -0.60 12.36
CA SER A 15 13.57 -0.28 11.94
C SER A 15 13.61 0.91 10.97
N PRO A 16 14.69 1.71 10.98
CA PRO A 16 14.86 2.82 10.04
C PRO A 16 14.75 2.40 8.56
N SER A 17 15.27 1.22 8.21
CA SER A 17 15.19 0.67 6.85
C SER A 17 13.75 0.36 6.45
N TYR A 18 12.94 -0.18 7.37
CA TYR A 18 11.53 -0.45 7.12
C TYR A 18 10.75 0.85 6.89
N LEU A 19 10.96 1.86 7.75
CA LEU A 19 10.30 3.17 7.60
C LEU A 19 10.70 3.88 6.29
N THR A 20 11.97 3.75 5.89
CA THR A 20 12.46 4.30 4.61
C THR A 20 11.75 3.63 3.43
N ARG A 21 11.65 2.30 3.44
CA ARG A 21 10.94 1.55 2.40
C ARG A 21 9.45 1.93 2.31
N ILE A 22 8.78 2.14 3.45
CA ILE A 22 7.39 2.60 3.47
C ILE A 22 7.28 4.00 2.84
N ALA A 23 8.21 4.91 3.14
CA ALA A 23 8.21 6.24 2.55
C ALA A 23 8.42 6.22 1.03
N GLU A 24 9.31 5.36 0.52
CA GLU A 24 9.55 5.18 -0.92
C GLU A 24 8.31 4.68 -1.65
N ILE A 25 7.54 3.77 -1.04
CA ILE A 25 6.28 3.27 -1.61
C ILE A 25 5.27 4.42 -1.76
N VAL A 26 5.12 5.23 -0.71
CA VAL A 26 4.21 6.39 -0.72
C VAL A 26 4.66 7.44 -1.73
N ASP A 27 5.94 7.81 -1.72
CA ASP A 27 6.53 8.78 -2.65
C ASP A 27 6.32 8.36 -4.12
N THR A 28 6.62 7.10 -4.44
CA THR A 28 6.40 6.54 -5.78
C THR A 28 4.93 6.66 -6.21
N ARG A 29 4.00 6.28 -5.33
CA ARG A 29 2.56 6.35 -5.64
C ARG A 29 2.11 7.80 -5.87
N MET A 30 2.55 8.72 -5.02
CA MET A 30 2.22 10.14 -5.13
C MET A 30 2.81 10.77 -6.41
N ARG A 31 4.05 10.46 -6.77
CA ARG A 31 4.67 10.94 -8.03
C ARG A 31 3.91 10.48 -9.26
N ASN A 32 3.50 9.22 -9.30
CA ASN A 32 2.71 8.68 -10.42
C ASN A 32 1.38 9.42 -10.58
N ILE A 33 0.65 9.64 -9.47
CA ILE A 33 -0.63 10.35 -9.50
C ILE A 33 -0.44 11.82 -9.89
N ALA A 34 0.57 12.50 -9.33
CA ALA A 34 0.87 13.90 -9.63
C ALA A 34 1.30 14.08 -11.09
N GLY A 35 2.11 13.16 -11.63
CA GLY A 35 2.52 13.18 -13.04
C GLY A 35 1.35 12.98 -14.00
N ALA A 36 0.42 12.07 -13.68
CA ALA A 36 -0.78 11.86 -14.48
C ALA A 36 -1.83 12.98 -14.31
N ASN A 37 -1.81 13.72 -13.20
CA ASN A 37 -2.82 14.74 -12.88
C ASN A 37 -2.18 16.04 -12.34
N PRO A 38 -1.50 16.84 -13.18
CA PRO A 38 -0.72 18.00 -12.72
C PRO A 38 -1.54 19.11 -12.04
N LYS A 39 -2.87 19.13 -12.25
CA LYS A 39 -3.79 20.14 -11.67
C LYS A 39 -4.28 19.77 -10.26
N LEU A 40 -4.01 18.55 -9.79
CA LEU A 40 -4.45 18.15 -8.45
C LEU A 40 -3.57 18.79 -7.38
N SER A 41 -4.20 19.23 -6.29
CA SER A 41 -3.45 19.68 -5.11
C SER A 41 -2.70 18.51 -4.47
N ARG A 42 -1.59 18.82 -3.80
CA ARG A 42 -0.78 17.83 -3.07
C ARG A 42 -1.62 17.02 -2.08
N GLN A 43 -2.58 17.65 -1.40
CA GLN A 43 -3.49 16.95 -0.47
C GLN A 43 -4.36 15.92 -1.21
N LYS A 44 -4.92 16.27 -2.38
CA LYS A 44 -5.72 15.33 -3.18
C LYS A 44 -4.87 14.18 -3.70
N VAL A 45 -3.63 14.45 -4.13
CA VAL A 45 -2.66 13.41 -4.52
C VAL A 45 -2.39 12.45 -3.36
N ALA A 46 -2.16 12.98 -2.15
CA ALA A 46 -1.92 12.15 -0.96
C ALA A 46 -3.14 11.26 -0.62
N VAL A 47 -4.35 11.82 -0.64
CA VAL A 47 -5.59 11.04 -0.40
C VAL A 47 -5.76 9.94 -1.44
N LEU A 48 -5.54 10.21 -2.73
CA LEU A 48 -5.59 9.20 -3.79
C LEU A 48 -4.52 8.12 -3.61
N ALA A 49 -3.30 8.49 -3.22
CA ALA A 49 -2.26 7.52 -2.92
C ALA A 49 -2.66 6.61 -1.75
N CYS A 50 -3.25 7.15 -0.68
CA CYS A 50 -3.80 6.38 0.43
C CYS A 50 -4.91 5.42 -0.02
N LEU A 51 -5.84 5.88 -0.86
CA LEU A 51 -6.92 5.04 -1.38
C LEU A 51 -6.37 3.87 -2.20
N ASN A 52 -5.41 4.12 -3.09
CA ASN A 52 -4.79 3.06 -3.89
C ASN A 52 -4.08 2.02 -3.01
N LEU A 53 -3.32 2.47 -2.00
CA LEU A 53 -2.61 1.56 -1.09
C LEU A 53 -3.58 0.77 -0.19
N ALA A 54 -4.68 1.40 0.23
CA ALA A 54 -5.73 0.72 0.99
C ALA A 54 -6.45 -0.35 0.16
N ASP A 55 -6.76 -0.08 -1.10
CA ASP A 55 -7.35 -1.06 -2.02
C ASP A 55 -6.43 -2.27 -2.23
N GLU A 56 -5.13 -2.03 -2.48
CA GLU A 56 -4.14 -3.10 -2.59
C GLU A 56 -4.07 -3.98 -1.33
N LEU A 57 -4.10 -3.36 -0.15
CA LEU A 57 -4.13 -4.09 1.12
C LEU A 57 -5.41 -4.92 1.28
N VAL A 58 -6.57 -4.37 0.93
CA VAL A 58 -7.86 -5.07 1.01
C VAL A 58 -7.85 -6.27 0.06
N ARG A 59 -7.49 -6.07 -1.21
CA ARG A 59 -7.39 -7.14 -2.22
C ARG A 59 -6.43 -8.24 -1.79
N ALA A 60 -5.23 -7.89 -1.30
CA ALA A 60 -4.26 -8.87 -0.83
C ALA A 60 -4.80 -9.72 0.33
N ARG A 61 -5.58 -9.13 1.24
CA ARG A 61 -6.26 -9.84 2.34
C ARG A 61 -7.39 -10.73 1.84
N GLU A 62 -8.14 -10.30 0.85
CA GLU A 62 -9.23 -11.09 0.26
C GLU A 62 -8.69 -12.28 -0.53
N GLU A 63 -7.63 -12.11 -1.32
CA GLU A 63 -6.98 -13.20 -2.05
C GLU A 63 -6.40 -14.27 -1.11
N SER A 64 -5.76 -13.84 -0.02
CA SER A 64 -5.22 -14.76 0.98
C SER A 64 -6.33 -15.51 1.73
N ARG A 65 -7.49 -14.88 1.98
CA ARG A 65 -8.69 -15.57 2.50
C ARG A 65 -9.31 -16.53 1.49
N GLY A 66 -9.43 -16.12 0.23
CA GLY A 66 -9.95 -16.95 -0.86
C GLY A 66 -9.14 -18.22 -1.05
N LYS A 67 -7.80 -18.11 -1.07
CA LYS A 67 -6.88 -19.26 -1.14
C LYS A 67 -7.03 -20.20 0.06
N GLY A 68 -7.27 -19.69 1.28
CA GLY A 68 -7.50 -20.51 2.47
C GLY A 68 -8.74 -21.42 2.40
N ASN A 69 -9.78 -21.02 1.64
CA ASN A 69 -10.98 -21.82 1.43
C ASN A 69 -10.78 -22.95 0.41
N TYR A 70 -9.94 -22.76 -0.61
CA TYR A 70 -9.61 -23.82 -1.58
C TYR A 70 -8.80 -24.97 -0.95
N VAL A 71 -7.95 -24.71 0.05
CA VAL A 71 -7.14 -25.76 0.71
C VAL A 71 -7.98 -26.61 1.69
N LYS A 72 -9.12 -26.12 2.19
CA LYS A 72 -10.02 -26.91 3.05
C LYS A 72 -10.99 -27.80 2.27
N GLY A 73 -11.28 -27.50 1.00
CA GLY A 73 -12.22 -28.27 0.16
C GLY A 73 -11.70 -29.62 -0.33
N ASN A 74 -10.38 -29.81 -0.45
CA ASN A 74 -9.78 -31.01 -1.06
C ASN A 74 -9.38 -32.13 -0.07
N ARG A 75 -9.83 -32.08 1.20
CA ARG A 75 -9.52 -33.11 2.22
C ARG A 75 -10.70 -33.99 2.64
N LYS A 76 -11.73 -34.13 1.79
CA LYS A 76 -12.88 -35.02 2.05
C LYS A 76 -13.29 -35.84 0.84
N THR A 77 -12.36 -36.58 0.21
CA THR A 77 -12.71 -37.64 -0.75
C THR A 77 -11.66 -38.76 -0.74
N GLU A 78 -11.29 -39.28 0.42
CA GLU A 78 -10.70 -40.62 0.51
C GLU A 78 -11.24 -41.27 1.79
N GLY A 79 -12.16 -42.21 1.61
CA GLY A 79 -12.86 -42.98 2.64
C GLY A 79 -13.80 -43.96 1.95
#